data_AF-A0A5M6D3C1-F1
#
_entry.id   AF-A0A5M6D3C1-F1
#
_cell.length_a   1.000
_cell.length_b   1.000
_cell.length_c   1.000
_cell.angle_alpha   90.00
_cell.angle_beta   90.00
_cell.angle_gamma   90.00
#
_symmetry.space_group_name_H-M   'P 1'
#
loop_
_entity.id
_entity.type
_entity.pdbx_description
1 polymer ?
#
loop_
_entity_poly.entity_id
_entity_poly.type
_entity_poly.pdbx_seq_one_letter_code
_entity_poly.pdbx_strand_id
1 'polypeptide(L)'
;MSKRRIIRIAGNSFYLTPSDFFPLEKTNLPSGKLSFRLHSEIFWEIEIATFDPVDKNLKVRVVDYYPKETSGFKNQQIKKEIHRLEFEPLKWGALEPFLSHYQKMALKDVVIESEKIYRPEIIREFKIPVFPLPEPFPIYDPSPETITEEFEFYFKDMEVGNGHITFQRLSPIIQRKLTYKILNDFLKAEFNYIKNYFAKSFNRKKFEVTATITYTGHAINTITASSPQISAINSELIDSIRTDSIMRLLSTPISPVENTSLFDADTIFSNFEQEEDLRNLFPRTDKDILTTILAYKKVRNETQLQYLAGAKQAKHYQIKYTLKPLFGFLFFIEGATKNHFCWELLNSHATYLWSFAKENNLVSSQYARMDNIIKNLKILGRGNYKDAYKSGKIDVDLGFCTINHSQEKSDEANGFYAWKVKLSSLLV
;
A
#
# COMPACT_ATOMS: atom_id res chain seq x y z
N MET A 1 4.37 18.97 64.14
CA MET A 1 5.64 18.69 63.45
C MET A 1 5.37 17.76 62.28
N SER A 2 5.44 18.27 61.06
CA SER A 2 5.31 17.50 59.82
C SER A 2 6.39 16.41 59.77
N LYS A 3 5.99 15.14 59.79
CA LYS A 3 6.94 14.01 59.66
C LYS A 3 7.05 13.66 58.18
N ARG A 4 7.98 14.32 57.49
CA ARG A 4 8.35 13.97 56.13
C ARG A 4 9.15 12.67 56.10
N ARG A 5 8.95 11.88 55.06
CA ARG A 5 9.64 10.60 54.81
C ARG A 5 9.90 10.45 53.32
N ILE A 6 10.93 9.70 52.98
CA ILE A 6 11.19 9.28 51.61
C ILE A 6 10.56 7.91 51.40
N ILE A 7 9.90 7.71 50.27
CA ILE A 7 9.47 6.39 49.81
C ILE A 7 10.20 6.04 48.53
N ARG A 8 10.55 4.77 48.38
CA ARG A 8 11.14 4.24 47.15
C ARG A 8 10.08 3.42 46.42
N ILE A 9 9.93 3.63 45.12
CA ILE A 9 9.04 2.84 44.27
C ILE A 9 9.95 1.99 43.38
N ALA A 10 9.79 0.68 43.47
CA ALA A 10 10.52 -0.27 42.63
C ALA A 10 9.52 -1.30 42.12
N GLY A 11 9.32 -1.32 40.79
CA GLY A 11 8.19 -2.03 40.18
C GLY A 11 6.86 -1.50 40.72
N ASN A 12 5.92 -2.39 41.03
CA ASN A 12 4.61 -2.04 41.56
C ASN A 12 4.54 -2.10 43.10
N SER A 13 5.67 -1.83 43.78
CA SER A 13 5.77 -1.87 45.24
C SER A 13 6.34 -0.56 45.79
N PHE A 14 5.72 -0.07 46.86
CA PHE A 14 6.09 1.14 47.60
C PHE A 14 6.84 0.75 48.87
N TYR A 15 8.10 1.13 48.97
CA TYR A 15 8.96 0.84 50.11
C TYR A 15 9.00 2.05 51.05
N LEU A 16 8.62 1.84 52.32
CA LEU A 16 8.73 2.85 53.38
C LEU A 16 10.08 2.75 54.13
N THR A 17 10.71 1.58 54.07
CA THR A 17 12.05 1.27 54.59
C THR A 17 12.76 0.36 53.57
N PRO A 18 14.07 0.08 53.72
CA PRO A 18 14.77 -0.85 52.85
C PRO A 18 14.17 -2.28 52.82
N SER A 19 13.48 -2.69 53.89
CA SER A 19 12.92 -4.05 54.06
C SER A 19 11.40 -4.11 53.90
N ASP A 20 10.68 -3.06 54.27
CA ASP A 20 9.21 -3.05 54.33
C ASP A 20 8.61 -2.42 53.08
N PHE A 21 7.75 -3.18 52.40
CA PHE A 21 7.10 -2.76 51.17
C PHE A 21 5.59 -3.02 51.17
N PHE A 22 4.88 -2.18 50.41
CA PHE A 22 3.45 -2.25 50.18
C PHE A 22 3.24 -2.46 48.68
N PRO A 23 2.68 -3.59 48.27
CA PRO A 23 2.34 -3.79 46.87
C PRO A 23 1.18 -2.87 46.48
N LEU A 24 1.04 -2.57 45.20
CA LEU A 24 0.07 -1.61 44.66
C LEU A 24 -1.37 -1.90 45.12
N GLU A 25 -1.74 -3.17 45.32
CA GLU A 25 -3.05 -3.62 45.78
C GLU A 25 -3.37 -3.16 47.22
N LYS A 26 -2.34 -2.88 48.02
CA LYS A 26 -2.47 -2.31 49.36
C LYS A 26 -2.45 -0.78 49.36
N THR A 27 -2.71 -0.17 48.21
CA THR A 27 -2.86 1.29 48.07
C THR A 27 -4.26 1.68 47.61
N ASN A 28 -4.51 2.98 47.45
CA ASN A 28 -5.71 3.48 46.78
C ASN A 28 -5.52 3.71 45.27
N LEU A 29 -4.37 3.29 44.71
CA LEU A 29 -4.11 3.34 43.27
C LEU A 29 -4.68 2.07 42.60
N PRO A 30 -5.28 2.17 41.40
CA PRO A 30 -5.98 1.05 40.78
C PRO A 30 -5.01 -0.02 40.26
N SER A 31 -4.91 -1.14 40.99
CA SER A 31 -4.10 -2.29 40.61
C SER A 31 -4.50 -2.86 39.25
N GLY A 32 -3.52 -3.27 38.44
CA GLY A 32 -3.74 -3.76 37.07
C GLY A 32 -4.14 -2.68 36.05
N LYS A 33 -4.38 -1.44 36.48
CA LYS A 33 -4.69 -0.29 35.62
C LYS A 33 -3.56 0.74 35.55
N LEU A 34 -2.51 0.55 36.34
CA LEU A 34 -1.24 1.28 36.23
C LEU A 34 -0.04 0.38 36.58
N SER A 35 1.11 0.74 36.03
CA SER A 35 2.42 0.17 36.39
C SER A 35 3.50 1.24 36.33
N PHE A 36 4.48 1.15 37.22
CA PHE A 36 5.66 2.03 37.21
C PHE A 36 6.77 1.50 36.29
N ARG A 37 7.73 2.36 35.94
CA ARG A 37 8.91 1.97 35.15
C ARG A 37 9.85 1.10 35.99
N LEU A 38 10.27 -0.04 35.44
CA LEU A 38 11.08 -1.05 36.14
C LEU A 38 12.57 -0.69 36.27
N HIS A 39 13.11 0.13 35.35
CA HIS A 39 14.55 0.40 35.26
C HIS A 39 14.99 1.74 35.88
N SER A 40 14.07 2.45 36.53
CA SER A 40 14.37 3.72 37.21
C SER A 40 14.10 3.57 38.70
N GLU A 41 15.09 3.87 39.53
CA GLU A 41 14.84 4.05 40.97
C GLU A 41 14.04 5.33 41.17
N ILE A 42 12.79 5.18 41.62
CA ILE A 42 11.88 6.30 41.83
C ILE A 42 11.83 6.57 43.33
N PHE A 43 12.07 7.81 43.72
CA PHE A 43 11.94 8.26 45.11
C PHE A 43 10.98 9.43 45.18
N TRP A 44 10.04 9.39 46.13
CA TRP A 44 9.16 10.52 46.44
C TRP A 44 9.34 10.92 47.90
N GLU A 45 9.31 12.22 48.17
CA GLU A 45 9.15 12.74 49.53
C GLU A 45 7.66 12.85 49.83
N ILE A 46 7.25 12.21 50.91
CA ILE A 46 5.89 12.22 51.41
C ILE A 46 5.82 12.88 52.78
N GLU A 47 4.67 13.47 53.06
CA GLU A 47 4.28 13.94 54.38
C GLU A 47 3.18 13.03 54.91
N ILE A 48 3.32 12.57 56.15
CA ILE A 48 2.26 11.80 56.83
C ILE A 48 1.14 12.77 57.20
N ALA A 49 -0.02 12.61 56.57
CA ALA A 49 -1.21 13.41 56.85
C ALA A 49 -1.90 12.91 58.12
N THR A 50 -2.28 11.62 58.13
CA THR A 50 -2.94 10.96 59.27
C THR A 50 -2.56 9.49 59.33
N PHE A 51 -2.66 8.90 60.52
CA PHE A 51 -2.53 7.45 60.72
C PHE A 51 -3.70 6.98 61.57
N ASP A 52 -4.47 6.04 61.05
CA ASP A 52 -5.54 5.40 61.79
C ASP A 52 -4.99 4.17 62.56
N PRO A 53 -5.01 4.18 63.90
CA PRO A 53 -4.51 3.05 64.69
C PRO A 53 -5.42 1.82 64.65
N VAL A 54 -6.69 1.95 64.27
CA VAL A 54 -7.66 0.85 64.21
C VAL A 54 -7.48 0.08 62.90
N ASP A 55 -7.57 0.78 61.77
CA ASP A 55 -7.46 0.18 60.44
C ASP A 55 -6.00 0.03 59.96
N LYS A 56 -5.04 0.53 60.75
CA LYS A 56 -3.60 0.59 60.42
C LYS A 56 -3.36 1.22 59.03
N ASN A 57 -4.20 2.18 58.65
CA ASN A 57 -4.14 2.88 57.38
C ASN A 57 -3.28 4.14 57.52
N LEU A 58 -2.27 4.29 56.67
CA LEU A 58 -1.40 5.46 56.64
C LEU A 58 -1.79 6.35 55.46
N LYS A 59 -2.32 7.53 55.75
CA LYS A 59 -2.63 8.53 54.74
C LYS A 59 -1.44 9.48 54.54
N VAL A 60 -1.01 9.61 53.30
CA VAL A 60 0.20 10.36 52.94
C VAL A 60 -0.06 11.31 51.80
N ARG A 61 0.62 12.45 51.82
CA ARG A 61 0.65 13.43 50.74
C ARG A 61 2.03 13.42 50.10
N VAL A 62 2.11 13.36 48.78
CA VAL A 62 3.38 13.54 48.07
C VAL A 62 3.72 15.03 48.02
N VAL A 63 4.84 15.42 48.63
CA VAL A 63 5.32 16.81 48.70
C VAL A 63 6.30 17.08 47.56
N ASP A 64 7.21 16.14 47.30
CA ASP A 64 8.19 16.24 46.22
C ASP A 64 8.29 14.91 45.46
N TYR A 65 8.13 14.97 44.14
CA TYR A 65 8.26 13.82 43.25
C TYR A 65 9.71 13.61 42.78
N TYR A 66 10.61 14.57 43.01
CA TYR A 66 12.03 14.54 42.67
C TYR A 66 12.91 15.02 43.84
N PRO A 67 12.85 14.38 45.03
CA PRO A 67 13.64 14.80 46.19
C PRO A 67 15.14 14.76 45.87
N LYS A 68 15.82 15.89 46.12
CA LYS A 68 17.28 16.01 45.95
C LYS A 68 18.05 15.18 46.99
N GLU A 69 17.47 14.99 48.17
CA GLU A 69 18.06 14.26 49.29
C GLU A 69 17.27 12.98 49.56
N THR A 70 17.89 11.82 49.30
CA THR A 70 17.27 10.50 49.50
C THR A 70 17.99 9.65 50.54
N SER A 71 19.11 10.13 51.11
CA SER A 71 19.93 9.38 52.08
C SER A 71 19.15 8.99 53.34
N GLY A 72 18.15 9.81 53.72
CA GLY A 72 17.25 9.55 54.84
C GLY A 72 16.48 8.23 54.74
N PHE A 73 16.22 7.73 53.52
CA PHE A 73 15.48 6.48 53.30
C PHE A 73 16.12 5.27 53.99
N LYS A 74 17.46 5.15 53.96
CA LYS A 74 18.18 3.99 54.52
C LYS A 74 18.03 3.86 56.03
N ASN A 75 17.81 4.97 56.72
CA ASN A 75 17.73 5.05 58.18
C ASN A 75 16.28 5.11 58.69
N GLN A 76 15.29 5.02 57.80
CA GLN A 76 13.88 5.05 58.19
C GLN A 76 13.47 3.75 58.87
N GLN A 77 12.77 3.89 59.99
CA GLN A 77 12.12 2.79 60.70
C GLN A 77 10.62 3.02 60.82
N ILE A 78 9.86 1.92 60.73
CA ILE A 78 8.43 1.89 60.99
C ILE A 78 8.24 1.59 62.48
N LYS A 79 7.66 2.55 63.22
CA LYS A 79 7.40 2.40 64.67
C LYS A 79 6.03 1.80 64.99
N LYS A 80 5.14 1.74 64.00
CA LYS A 80 3.75 1.26 64.12
C LYS A 80 3.43 0.43 62.89
N GLU A 81 2.77 -0.70 63.09
CA GLU A 81 2.38 -1.57 61.99
C GLU A 81 1.39 -0.85 61.05
N ILE A 82 1.64 -0.92 59.75
CA ILE A 82 0.83 -0.30 58.69
C ILE A 82 0.35 -1.43 57.78
N HIS A 83 -0.94 -1.46 57.45
CA HIS A 83 -1.53 -2.46 56.56
C HIS A 83 -1.86 -1.90 55.18
N ARG A 84 -2.17 -0.60 55.09
CA ARG A 84 -2.56 0.07 53.85
C ARG A 84 -1.93 1.45 53.75
N LEU A 85 -1.56 1.84 52.52
CA LEU A 85 -0.99 3.14 52.19
C LEU A 85 -1.96 3.92 51.30
N GLU A 86 -2.53 5.00 51.81
CA GLU A 86 -3.49 5.83 51.07
C GLU A 86 -2.83 7.15 50.65
N PHE A 87 -2.76 7.40 49.36
CA PHE A 87 -2.29 8.67 48.82
C PHE A 87 -3.42 9.69 48.75
N GLU A 88 -3.17 10.90 49.22
CA GLU A 88 -3.96 12.04 48.79
C GLU A 88 -3.84 12.27 47.27
N PRO A 89 -4.79 13.00 46.65
CA PRO A 89 -4.81 13.15 45.21
C PRO A 89 -3.46 13.60 44.63
N LEU A 90 -2.94 12.78 43.71
CA LEU A 90 -1.61 12.97 43.12
C LEU A 90 -1.66 13.99 41.97
N LYS A 91 -0.56 14.68 41.73
CA LYS A 91 -0.44 15.62 40.60
C LYS A 91 -0.15 14.87 39.30
N TRP A 92 -1.05 14.94 38.30
CA TRP A 92 -0.92 14.16 37.06
C TRP A 92 0.39 14.43 36.33
N GLY A 93 0.72 15.70 36.11
CA GLY A 93 1.91 16.10 35.36
C GLY A 93 3.22 15.75 36.06
N ALA A 94 3.19 15.41 37.36
CA ALA A 94 4.33 14.88 38.09
C ALA A 94 4.34 13.34 38.13
N LEU A 95 3.17 12.70 38.13
CA LEU A 95 3.04 11.24 38.19
C LEU A 95 3.31 10.57 36.83
N GLU A 96 2.76 11.11 35.74
CA GLU A 96 2.82 10.54 34.39
C GLU A 96 4.22 10.08 33.96
N PRO A 97 5.31 10.85 34.19
CA PRO A 97 6.66 10.46 33.78
C PRO A 97 7.18 9.17 34.42
N PHE A 98 6.66 8.77 35.59
CA PHE A 98 7.09 7.58 36.33
C PHE A 98 6.37 6.29 35.91
N LEU A 99 5.28 6.41 35.15
CA LEU A 99 4.46 5.28 34.74
C LEU A 99 4.99 4.65 33.44
N SER A 100 4.88 3.33 33.34
CA SER A 100 5.15 2.53 32.13
C SER A 100 3.85 2.14 31.41
N HIS A 101 2.77 1.96 32.17
CA HIS A 101 1.43 1.65 31.68
C HIS A 101 0.41 2.34 32.58
N TYR A 102 -0.67 2.89 32.00
CA TYR A 102 -1.79 3.42 32.76
C TYR A 102 -3.09 3.51 31.95
N GLN A 103 -4.24 3.47 32.62
CA GLN A 103 -5.56 3.81 32.07
C GLN A 103 -6.04 5.12 32.70
N LYS A 104 -5.97 6.25 31.97
CA LYS A 104 -6.26 7.60 32.51
C LYS A 104 -7.66 7.69 33.15
N MET A 105 -8.65 6.99 32.61
CA MET A 105 -10.01 6.97 33.18
C MET A 105 -10.10 6.34 34.57
N ALA A 106 -9.25 5.36 34.89
CA ALA A 106 -9.23 4.71 36.20
C ALA A 106 -8.56 5.56 37.28
N LEU A 107 -7.85 6.63 36.91
CA LEU A 107 -7.08 7.48 37.81
C LEU A 107 -7.83 8.79 38.19
N LYS A 108 -9.04 9.02 37.66
CA LYS A 108 -9.78 10.27 37.83
C LYS A 108 -10.05 10.64 39.29
N ASP A 109 -10.24 9.66 40.15
CA ASP A 109 -10.58 9.89 41.57
C ASP A 109 -9.33 9.99 42.47
N VAL A 110 -8.15 9.70 41.93
CA VAL A 110 -6.88 9.63 42.69
C VAL A 110 -5.85 10.67 42.19
N VAL A 111 -6.16 11.38 41.11
CA VAL A 111 -5.23 12.32 40.46
C VAL A 111 -5.94 13.64 40.16
N ILE A 112 -5.24 14.75 40.36
CA ILE A 112 -5.64 16.10 39.94
C ILE A 112 -4.78 16.50 38.74
N GLU A 113 -5.40 17.07 37.70
CA GLU A 113 -4.67 17.57 36.53
C GLU A 113 -3.71 18.69 36.94
N SER A 114 -2.46 18.61 36.49
CA SER A 114 -1.42 19.59 36.80
C SER A 114 -0.46 19.73 35.62
N GLU A 115 0.25 20.86 35.54
CA GLU A 115 1.32 21.05 34.56
C GLU A 115 2.40 19.97 34.67
N LYS A 116 3.06 19.65 33.54
CA LYS A 116 4.15 18.67 33.49
C LYS A 116 5.34 19.17 34.30
N ILE A 117 5.68 18.45 35.36
CA ILE A 117 6.85 18.74 36.18
C ILE A 117 8.00 17.91 35.64
N TYR A 118 8.93 18.55 34.95
CA TYR A 118 10.14 17.92 34.47
C TYR A 118 11.17 17.85 35.59
N ARG A 119 11.97 16.77 35.63
CA ARG A 119 13.11 16.66 36.55
C ARG A 119 14.02 17.87 36.33
N PRO A 120 14.32 18.68 37.35
CA PRO A 120 15.24 19.80 37.19
C PRO A 120 16.61 19.27 36.75
N GLU A 121 17.13 19.80 35.64
CA GLU A 121 18.50 19.53 35.21
C GLU A 121 19.45 19.94 36.33
N ILE A 122 20.40 19.07 36.66
CA ILE A 122 21.38 19.32 37.71
C ILE A 122 22.33 20.42 37.18
N ILE A 123 22.04 21.67 37.48
CA ILE A 123 23.03 22.75 37.37
C ILE A 123 24.06 22.50 38.48
N ARG A 124 25.21 21.93 38.11
CA ARG A 124 26.36 21.82 39.03
C ARG A 124 26.94 23.22 39.22
N GLU A 125 26.75 23.81 40.39
CA GLU A 125 27.50 25.01 40.79
C GLU A 125 28.99 24.63 40.95
N PHE A 126 29.79 24.92 39.93
CA PHE A 126 31.24 24.96 40.08
C PHE A 126 31.62 26.25 40.80
N LYS A 127 32.22 26.14 42.00
CA LYS A 127 33.06 27.22 42.52
C LYS A 127 34.25 27.34 41.58
N ILE A 128 34.28 28.36 40.73
CA ILE A 128 35.37 28.59 39.77
C ILE A 128 36.59 29.10 40.56
N PRO A 129 37.71 28.36 40.64
CA PRO A 129 38.98 28.97 40.97
C PRO A 129 39.34 29.87 39.79
N VAL A 130 39.73 31.13 40.04
CA VAL A 130 40.16 32.04 38.99
C VAL A 130 41.42 31.48 38.35
N PHE A 131 41.26 30.79 37.23
CA PHE A 131 42.35 30.43 36.34
C PHE A 131 42.48 31.50 35.25
N PRO A 132 43.70 31.78 34.77
CA PRO A 132 43.89 32.63 33.60
C PRO A 132 43.03 32.08 32.45
N LEU A 133 42.32 32.98 31.77
CA LEU A 133 41.38 32.66 30.69
C LEU A 133 42.04 31.68 29.71
N PRO A 134 41.49 30.46 29.52
CA PRO A 134 41.88 29.65 28.38
C PRO A 134 41.50 30.42 27.13
N GLU A 135 42.30 30.31 26.08
CA GLU A 135 41.93 30.80 24.75
C GLU A 135 40.49 30.37 24.42
N PRO A 136 39.71 31.23 23.73
CA PRO A 136 38.29 30.98 23.50
C PRO A 136 38.12 29.58 22.91
N PHE A 137 37.42 28.71 23.65
CA PHE A 137 37.11 27.37 23.16
C PHE A 137 36.39 27.51 21.82
N PRO A 138 36.77 26.72 20.80
CA PRO A 138 36.01 26.69 19.57
C PRO A 138 34.57 26.33 19.91
N ILE A 139 33.63 27.15 19.46
CA ILE A 139 32.21 26.81 19.50
C ILE A 139 32.06 25.55 18.67
N TYR A 140 31.93 24.40 19.33
CA TYR A 140 31.57 23.16 18.66
C TYR A 140 30.10 23.28 18.32
N ASP A 141 29.82 23.73 17.11
CA ASP A 141 28.55 23.41 16.45
C ASP A 141 28.46 21.87 16.48
N PRO A 142 27.44 21.25 17.08
CA PRO A 142 27.33 19.80 17.12
C PRO A 142 27.36 19.31 15.67
N SER A 143 28.48 18.70 15.29
CA SER A 143 28.66 18.20 13.94
C SER A 143 27.59 17.13 13.70
N PRO A 144 26.84 17.20 12.58
CA PRO A 144 25.81 16.21 12.28
C PRO A 144 26.43 14.81 12.29
N GLU A 145 25.98 13.97 13.22
CA GLU A 145 26.35 12.56 13.22
C GLU A 145 25.42 11.83 12.23
N THR A 146 26.00 10.89 11.50
CA THR A 146 25.30 10.15 10.45
C THR A 146 25.40 8.67 10.71
N ILE A 147 24.24 8.00 10.77
CA ILE A 147 24.14 6.55 10.85
C ILE A 147 23.63 6.03 9.51
N THR A 148 24.26 4.96 9.02
CA THR A 148 23.80 4.24 7.84
C THR A 148 23.21 2.89 8.26
N GLU A 149 21.99 2.60 7.83
CA GLU A 149 21.30 1.34 8.03
C GLU A 149 21.06 0.65 6.67
N GLU A 150 21.38 -0.63 6.59
CA GLU A 150 21.06 -1.48 5.43
C GLU A 150 20.10 -2.59 5.86
N PHE A 151 19.00 -2.76 5.11
CA PHE A 151 18.00 -3.77 5.41
C PHE A 151 17.13 -4.12 4.21
N GLU A 152 16.41 -5.24 4.31
CA GLU A 152 15.40 -5.63 3.33
C GLU A 152 13.98 -5.29 3.81
N PHE A 153 13.12 -4.85 2.89
CA PHE A 153 11.71 -4.56 3.16
C PHE A 153 10.79 -5.21 2.13
N TYR A 154 9.58 -5.63 2.54
CA TYR A 154 8.64 -6.30 1.65
C TYR A 154 7.91 -5.30 0.74
N PHE A 155 7.84 -5.61 -0.56
CA PHE A 155 7.06 -4.82 -1.52
C PHE A 155 5.58 -4.73 -1.13
N LYS A 156 5.00 -5.79 -0.55
CA LYS A 156 3.58 -5.81 -0.14
C LYS A 156 3.24 -4.81 0.97
N ASP A 157 4.20 -4.44 1.81
CA ASP A 157 3.98 -3.62 3.00
C ASP A 157 4.38 -2.15 2.75
N MET A 158 4.78 -1.80 1.52
CA MET A 158 5.06 -0.42 1.14
C MET A 158 3.78 0.30 0.69
N GLU A 159 3.82 1.63 0.81
CA GLU A 159 2.84 2.55 0.27
C GLU A 159 3.47 3.35 -0.88
N VAL A 160 2.79 3.41 -2.02
CA VAL A 160 3.25 4.19 -3.17
C VAL A 160 2.50 5.52 -3.21
N GLY A 161 3.24 6.62 -3.19
CA GLY A 161 2.75 7.98 -3.40
C GLY A 161 3.19 8.54 -4.75
N ASN A 162 2.83 9.80 -5.02
CA ASN A 162 3.27 10.50 -6.23
C ASN A 162 4.75 10.85 -6.11
N GLY A 163 5.59 10.25 -6.95
CA GLY A 163 7.04 10.49 -6.97
C GLY A 163 7.81 9.79 -5.87
N HIS A 164 7.21 8.88 -5.09
CA HIS A 164 7.89 8.27 -3.94
C HIS A 164 7.21 6.99 -3.42
N ILE A 165 7.95 6.21 -2.63
CA ILE A 165 7.39 5.20 -1.73
C ILE A 165 7.60 5.60 -0.26
N THR A 166 6.68 5.18 0.61
CA THR A 166 6.77 5.28 2.06
C THR A 166 6.57 3.93 2.72
N PHE A 167 7.30 3.69 3.82
CA PHE A 167 7.04 2.55 4.70
C PHE A 167 7.55 2.83 6.12
N GLN A 168 6.99 2.12 7.09
CA GLN A 168 7.34 2.28 8.50
C GLN A 168 8.08 1.07 9.04
N ARG A 169 9.18 1.30 9.73
CA ARG A 169 9.98 0.24 10.38
C ARG A 169 10.55 0.73 11.70
N LEU A 170 10.65 -0.18 12.67
CA LEU A 170 11.38 0.06 13.91
C LEU A 170 12.89 0.02 13.60
N SER A 171 13.60 1.14 13.78
CA SER A 171 15.06 1.16 13.69
C SER A 171 15.65 0.45 14.91
N PRO A 172 16.51 -0.57 14.74
CA PRO A 172 17.19 -1.22 15.85
C PRO A 172 18.13 -0.27 16.63
N ILE A 173 18.69 0.71 15.92
CA ILE A 173 19.70 1.64 16.47
C ILE A 173 19.01 2.73 17.29
N ILE A 174 17.91 3.30 16.78
CA ILE A 174 17.20 4.41 17.43
C ILE A 174 16.06 3.88 18.34
N GLN A 175 15.70 2.60 18.23
CA GLN A 175 14.60 1.94 18.97
C GLN A 175 13.25 2.67 18.83
N ARG A 176 13.03 3.36 17.71
CA ARG A 176 11.80 4.09 17.38
C ARG A 176 11.30 3.70 16.00
N LYS A 177 9.97 3.80 15.80
CA LYS A 177 9.36 3.62 14.47
C LYS A 177 9.69 4.85 13.63
N LEU A 178 10.41 4.63 12.54
CA LEU A 178 10.75 5.66 11.56
C LEU A 178 9.93 5.43 10.29
N THR A 179 9.53 6.53 9.65
CA THR A 179 8.93 6.52 8.32
C THR A 179 10.04 6.82 7.32
N TYR A 180 10.32 5.87 6.46
CA TYR A 180 11.32 6.01 5.39
C TYR A 180 10.61 6.44 4.12
N LYS A 181 11.22 7.36 3.37
CA LYS A 181 10.73 7.86 2.08
C LYS A 181 11.83 7.70 1.04
N ILE A 182 11.51 7.00 -0.06
CA ILE A 182 12.41 6.83 -1.21
C ILE A 182 11.76 7.53 -2.41
N LEU A 183 12.49 8.44 -3.06
CA LEU A 183 11.98 9.20 -4.20
C LEU A 183 12.15 8.41 -5.51
N ASN A 184 11.14 8.46 -6.36
CA ASN A 184 11.18 8.01 -7.75
C ASN A 184 10.05 8.70 -8.54
N ASP A 185 10.41 9.56 -9.50
CA ASP A 185 9.50 10.40 -10.27
C ASP A 185 8.52 9.63 -11.17
N PHE A 186 8.82 8.38 -11.53
CA PHE A 186 7.94 7.53 -12.32
C PHE A 186 6.79 6.95 -11.50
N LEU A 187 6.88 6.97 -10.17
CA LEU A 187 5.83 6.43 -9.31
C LEU A 187 4.63 7.36 -9.21
N LYS A 188 3.45 6.76 -9.26
CA LYS A 188 2.17 7.43 -9.03
C LYS A 188 1.43 6.73 -7.91
N ALA A 189 0.59 7.45 -7.18
CA ALA A 189 -0.20 6.89 -6.09
C ALA A 189 -1.09 5.71 -6.55
N GLU A 190 -1.57 5.75 -7.80
CA GLU A 190 -2.31 4.65 -8.43
C GLU A 190 -1.50 3.34 -8.54
N PHE A 191 -0.17 3.38 -8.42
CA PHE A 191 0.68 2.18 -8.45
C PHE A 191 0.77 1.47 -7.09
N ASN A 192 0.18 2.04 -6.04
CA ASN A 192 0.12 1.39 -4.73
C ASN A 192 -0.52 0.00 -4.82
N TYR A 193 -1.46 -0.16 -5.74
CA TYR A 193 -2.21 -1.39 -5.93
C TYR A 193 -1.47 -2.46 -6.74
N ILE A 194 -0.45 -2.07 -7.53
CA ILE A 194 0.41 -3.01 -8.26
C ILE A 194 1.74 -3.30 -7.56
N LYS A 195 1.86 -3.01 -6.26
CA LYS A 195 3.08 -3.30 -5.50
C LYS A 195 3.55 -4.76 -5.59
N ASN A 196 2.61 -5.69 -5.71
CA ASN A 196 2.91 -7.11 -5.91
C ASN A 196 3.46 -7.43 -7.30
N TYR A 197 3.19 -6.61 -8.30
CA TYR A 197 3.73 -6.77 -9.64
C TYR A 197 5.20 -6.34 -9.70
N PHE A 198 5.60 -5.28 -8.99
CA PHE A 198 7.03 -4.95 -8.86
C PHE A 198 7.83 -6.12 -8.28
N ALA A 199 7.30 -6.78 -7.23
CA ALA A 199 7.93 -7.97 -6.66
C ALA A 199 8.10 -9.12 -7.68
N LYS A 200 7.11 -9.31 -8.56
CA LYS A 200 7.17 -10.30 -9.65
C LYS A 200 8.21 -9.90 -10.70
N SER A 201 8.24 -8.63 -11.13
CA SER A 201 9.18 -8.15 -12.15
C SER A 201 10.64 -8.23 -11.69
N PHE A 202 10.92 -7.96 -10.42
CA PHE A 202 12.26 -8.13 -9.83
C PHE A 202 12.58 -9.57 -9.40
N ASN A 203 11.63 -10.51 -9.57
CA ASN A 203 11.73 -11.89 -9.09
C ASN A 203 12.12 -12.01 -7.60
N ARG A 204 11.67 -11.06 -6.77
CA ARG A 204 12.00 -10.96 -5.34
C ARG A 204 10.83 -10.37 -4.56
N LYS A 205 10.54 -10.94 -3.38
CA LYS A 205 9.47 -10.46 -2.50
C LYS A 205 9.85 -9.21 -1.70
N LYS A 206 11.15 -8.90 -1.62
CA LYS A 206 11.72 -7.81 -0.85
C LYS A 206 12.66 -6.96 -1.70
N PHE A 207 12.81 -5.69 -1.35
CA PHE A 207 13.80 -4.77 -1.90
C PHE A 207 14.82 -4.38 -0.83
N GLU A 208 16.02 -4.04 -1.28
CA GLU A 208 17.14 -3.60 -0.44
C GLU A 208 17.03 -2.09 -0.22
N VAL A 209 17.20 -1.65 1.02
CA VAL A 209 17.13 -0.25 1.43
C VAL A 209 18.42 0.14 2.12
N THR A 210 19.04 1.20 1.64
CA THR A 210 20.11 1.92 2.33
C THR A 210 19.53 3.23 2.85
N ALA A 211 19.43 3.36 4.18
CA ALA A 211 18.93 4.55 4.84
C ALA A 211 20.05 5.27 5.58
N THR A 212 20.21 6.54 5.29
CA THR A 212 21.13 7.44 5.97
C THR A 212 20.32 8.36 6.87
N ILE A 213 20.61 8.33 8.16
CA ILE A 213 19.92 9.12 9.18
C ILE A 213 20.92 10.09 9.76
N THR A 214 20.66 11.38 9.58
CA THR A 214 21.47 12.46 10.13
C THR A 214 20.78 13.02 11.36
N TYR A 215 21.50 13.13 12.47
CA TYR A 215 20.98 13.68 13.71
C TYR A 215 22.00 14.65 14.31
N THR A 216 21.48 15.66 15.00
CA THR A 216 22.30 16.63 15.71
C THR A 216 21.92 16.59 17.18
N GLY A 217 22.83 16.11 18.03
CA GLY A 217 22.54 15.80 19.43
C GLY A 217 21.52 14.67 19.58
N HIS A 218 20.27 14.99 19.91
CA HIS A 218 19.17 14.01 20.11
C HIS A 218 18.00 14.17 19.14
N ALA A 219 18.07 15.11 18.19
CA ALA A 219 17.04 15.35 17.20
C ALA A 219 17.43 14.72 15.85
N ILE A 220 16.49 14.02 15.21
CA ILE A 220 16.68 13.52 13.84
C ILE A 220 16.44 14.70 12.89
N ASN A 221 17.44 15.03 12.09
CA ASN A 221 17.37 16.14 11.14
C ASN A 221 16.80 15.65 9.82
N THR A 222 17.33 14.55 9.28
CA THR A 222 16.98 14.03 7.95
C THR A 222 17.07 12.52 7.91
N ILE A 223 16.10 11.90 7.24
CA ILE A 223 16.11 10.47 6.89
C ILE A 223 16.06 10.40 5.37
N THR A 224 17.16 9.98 4.76
CA THR A 224 17.23 9.74 3.32
C THR A 224 17.35 8.24 3.10
N ALA A 225 16.44 7.66 2.31
CA ALA A 225 16.49 6.25 1.97
C ALA A 225 16.61 6.09 0.45
N SER A 226 17.42 5.13 0.03
CA SER A 226 17.63 4.75 -1.37
C SER A 226 17.49 3.24 -1.52
N SER A 227 17.05 2.80 -2.69
CA SER A 227 16.93 1.39 -3.03
C SER A 227 17.25 1.18 -4.51
N PRO A 228 18.18 0.28 -4.87
CA PRO A 228 18.48 -0.01 -6.26
C PRO A 228 17.25 -0.48 -7.05
N GLN A 229 16.39 -1.28 -6.42
CA GLN A 229 15.19 -1.83 -7.05
C GLN A 229 14.14 -0.74 -7.29
N ILE A 230 13.95 0.18 -6.33
CA ILE A 230 13.02 1.30 -6.50
C ILE A 230 13.54 2.26 -7.56
N SER A 231 14.84 2.56 -7.59
CA SER A 231 15.44 3.40 -8.63
C SER A 231 15.35 2.78 -10.03
N ALA A 232 15.28 1.46 -10.14
CA ALA A 232 15.09 0.75 -11.41
C ALA A 232 13.66 0.81 -11.96
N ILE A 233 12.69 1.31 -11.18
CA ILE A 233 11.32 1.52 -11.67
C ILE A 233 11.32 2.72 -12.62
N ASN A 234 11.22 2.45 -13.91
CA ASN A 234 11.14 3.43 -14.98
C ASN A 234 9.85 3.22 -15.81
N SER A 235 9.63 4.06 -16.83
CA SER A 235 8.49 3.93 -17.73
C SER A 235 8.41 2.57 -18.41
N GLU A 236 9.54 2.00 -18.84
CA GLU A 236 9.60 0.70 -19.51
C GLU A 236 9.11 -0.44 -18.61
N LEU A 237 9.53 -0.45 -17.34
CA LEU A 237 9.08 -1.43 -16.36
C LEU A 237 7.58 -1.31 -16.11
N ILE A 238 7.07 -0.10 -15.95
CA ILE A 238 5.63 0.16 -15.76
C ILE A 238 4.83 -0.35 -16.97
N ASP A 239 5.30 -0.06 -18.18
CA ASP A 239 4.66 -0.50 -19.41
C ASP A 239 4.71 -2.02 -19.55
N SER A 240 5.81 -2.67 -19.16
CA SER A 240 5.91 -4.14 -19.12
C SER A 240 4.89 -4.77 -18.16
N ILE A 241 4.72 -4.20 -16.97
CA ILE A 241 3.75 -4.67 -15.96
C ILE A 241 2.33 -4.50 -16.50
N ARG A 242 2.01 -3.34 -17.10
CA ARG A 242 0.71 -3.10 -17.74
C ARG A 242 0.43 -4.16 -18.79
N THR A 243 1.42 -4.43 -19.63
CA THR A 243 1.31 -5.36 -20.74
C THR A 243 1.11 -6.79 -20.27
N ASP A 244 1.92 -7.25 -19.31
CA ASP A 244 1.77 -8.59 -18.70
C ASP A 244 0.41 -8.78 -18.03
N SER A 245 -0.12 -7.74 -17.38
CA SER A 245 -1.45 -7.77 -16.77
C SER A 245 -2.55 -7.91 -17.83
N ILE A 246 -2.51 -7.13 -18.91
CA ILE A 246 -3.44 -7.26 -20.04
C ILE A 246 -3.36 -8.66 -20.66
N MET A 247 -2.15 -9.17 -20.89
CA MET A 247 -2.00 -10.48 -21.53
C MET A 247 -2.49 -11.61 -20.64
N ARG A 248 -2.28 -11.51 -19.32
CA ARG A 248 -2.85 -12.45 -18.36
C ARG A 248 -4.38 -12.43 -18.44
N LEU A 249 -4.97 -11.25 -18.39
CA LEU A 249 -6.41 -11.04 -18.47
C LEU A 249 -7.03 -11.69 -19.71
N LEU A 250 -6.46 -11.42 -20.89
CA LEU A 250 -6.91 -11.97 -22.17
C LEU A 250 -6.68 -13.48 -22.30
N SER A 251 -5.76 -14.03 -21.49
CA SER A 251 -5.42 -15.45 -21.47
C SER A 251 -6.22 -16.26 -20.44
N THR A 252 -6.99 -15.60 -19.57
CA THR A 252 -7.79 -16.29 -18.56
C THR A 252 -9.02 -16.91 -19.23
N PRO A 253 -9.28 -18.22 -19.04
CA PRO A 253 -10.54 -18.82 -19.47
C PRO A 253 -11.69 -18.20 -18.64
N ILE A 254 -12.67 -17.63 -19.30
CA ILE A 254 -13.82 -17.01 -18.63
C ILE A 254 -14.61 -18.09 -17.90
N SER A 255 -15.02 -17.79 -16.68
CA SER A 255 -15.96 -18.60 -15.91
C SER A 255 -17.26 -18.83 -16.70
N PRO A 256 -17.88 -20.03 -16.65
CA PRO A 256 -19.10 -20.37 -17.39
C PRO A 256 -20.36 -19.55 -17.03
N VAL A 257 -20.23 -18.54 -16.16
CA VAL A 257 -21.34 -17.70 -15.69
C VAL A 257 -21.83 -16.72 -16.76
N GLU A 258 -20.95 -16.29 -17.67
CA GLU A 258 -21.33 -15.40 -18.77
C GLU A 258 -21.63 -16.19 -20.04
N ASN A 259 -22.93 -16.29 -20.36
CA ASN A 259 -23.42 -16.89 -21.61
C ASN A 259 -23.04 -16.09 -22.88
N THR A 260 -22.16 -15.09 -22.83
CA THR A 260 -21.72 -14.30 -23.99
C THR A 260 -20.34 -14.76 -24.48
N SER A 261 -20.06 -14.58 -25.76
CA SER A 261 -18.76 -14.82 -26.40
C SER A 261 -18.05 -13.54 -26.86
N LEU A 262 -18.75 -12.40 -26.78
CA LEU A 262 -18.27 -11.06 -27.10
C LEU A 262 -18.27 -10.19 -25.85
N PHE A 263 -17.14 -9.56 -25.59
CA PHE A 263 -16.92 -8.72 -24.42
C PHE A 263 -16.42 -7.35 -24.86
N ASP A 264 -16.81 -6.28 -24.17
CA ASP A 264 -16.04 -5.03 -24.24
C ASP A 264 -14.89 -5.05 -23.25
N ALA A 265 -14.00 -4.08 -23.38
CA ALA A 265 -12.89 -3.89 -22.47
C ALA A 265 -13.38 -3.78 -21.02
N ASP A 266 -14.42 -2.99 -20.78
CA ASP A 266 -14.99 -2.76 -19.45
C ASP A 266 -15.47 -4.07 -18.77
N THR A 267 -16.17 -4.93 -19.49
CA THR A 267 -16.65 -6.24 -18.99
C THR A 267 -15.48 -7.17 -18.69
N ILE A 268 -14.46 -7.19 -19.57
CA ILE A 268 -13.26 -8.00 -19.32
C ILE A 268 -12.55 -7.51 -18.05
N PHE A 269 -12.45 -6.20 -17.83
CA PHE A 269 -11.81 -5.64 -16.65
C PHE A 269 -12.68 -5.75 -15.38
N SER A 270 -14.00 -5.69 -15.47
CA SER A 270 -14.90 -5.77 -14.31
C SER A 270 -14.99 -7.17 -13.71
N ASN A 271 -14.90 -8.22 -14.53
CA ASN A 271 -15.04 -9.61 -14.08
C ASN A 271 -13.85 -10.13 -13.25
N PHE A 272 -12.85 -9.29 -13.03
CA PHE A 272 -11.69 -9.60 -12.19
C PHE A 272 -11.76 -8.81 -10.88
N GLU A 273 -12.91 -8.85 -10.21
CA GLU A 273 -13.23 -8.20 -8.91
C GLU A 273 -12.19 -8.43 -7.78
N GLN A 274 -11.21 -9.32 -7.95
CA GLN A 274 -10.07 -9.43 -7.02
C GLN A 274 -8.96 -8.40 -7.25
N GLU A 275 -9.01 -7.63 -8.34
CA GLU A 275 -8.05 -6.59 -8.71
C GLU A 275 -8.78 -5.33 -9.24
N GLU A 276 -9.79 -4.85 -8.49
CA GLU A 276 -10.55 -3.60 -8.75
C GLU A 276 -9.63 -2.39 -9.08
N ASP A 277 -8.40 -2.47 -8.59
CA ASP A 277 -7.38 -1.45 -8.70
C ASP A 277 -6.58 -1.44 -10.01
N LEU A 278 -6.57 -2.53 -10.78
CA LEU A 278 -5.86 -2.56 -12.07
C LEU A 278 -6.57 -1.70 -13.13
N ARG A 279 -7.87 -1.43 -12.97
CA ARG A 279 -8.68 -0.63 -13.90
C ARG A 279 -8.11 0.77 -14.13
N ASN A 280 -7.49 1.36 -13.11
CA ASN A 280 -6.85 2.68 -13.19
C ASN A 280 -5.52 2.69 -13.96
N LEU A 281 -4.90 1.52 -14.14
CA LEU A 281 -3.61 1.36 -14.82
C LEU A 281 -3.77 1.01 -16.30
N PHE A 282 -4.97 0.59 -16.68
CA PHE A 282 -5.27 0.15 -18.02
C PHE A 282 -5.55 1.31 -18.96
N PRO A 283 -5.28 1.11 -20.25
CA PRO A 283 -5.51 2.14 -21.23
C PRO A 283 -7.00 2.49 -21.35
N ARG A 284 -7.30 3.80 -21.47
CA ARG A 284 -8.67 4.34 -21.41
C ARG A 284 -9.46 4.15 -22.70
N THR A 285 -8.82 3.68 -23.77
CA THR A 285 -9.45 3.48 -25.08
C THR A 285 -9.14 2.10 -25.64
N ASP A 286 -10.07 1.56 -26.42
CA ASP A 286 -9.91 0.27 -27.12
C ASP A 286 -8.66 0.24 -28.01
N LYS A 287 -8.29 1.40 -28.57
CA LYS A 287 -7.11 1.59 -29.42
C LYS A 287 -5.83 1.42 -28.61
N ASP A 288 -5.75 2.02 -27.44
CA ASP A 288 -4.56 1.92 -26.58
C ASP A 288 -4.39 0.50 -26.04
N ILE A 289 -5.49 -0.21 -25.72
CA ILE A 289 -5.47 -1.63 -25.39
C ILE A 289 -4.89 -2.44 -26.54
N LEU A 290 -5.38 -2.21 -27.76
CA LEU A 290 -4.85 -2.88 -28.95
C LEU A 290 -3.36 -2.58 -29.14
N THR A 291 -2.94 -1.32 -29.07
CA THR A 291 -1.53 -0.93 -29.22
C THR A 291 -0.64 -1.59 -28.16
N THR A 292 -1.12 -1.71 -26.93
CA THR A 292 -0.38 -2.38 -25.85
C THR A 292 -0.23 -3.88 -26.12
N ILE A 293 -1.28 -4.55 -26.61
CA ILE A 293 -1.23 -5.97 -27.00
C ILE A 293 -0.26 -6.19 -28.17
N LEU A 294 -0.29 -5.30 -29.17
CA LEU A 294 0.56 -5.38 -30.36
C LEU A 294 2.04 -5.13 -30.02
N ALA A 295 2.34 -4.24 -29.07
CA ALA A 295 3.72 -3.98 -28.65
C ALA A 295 4.38 -5.17 -27.93
N TYR A 296 3.58 -5.99 -27.23
CA TYR A 296 4.10 -7.12 -26.44
C TYR A 296 4.61 -8.29 -27.27
N LYS A 297 3.92 -8.58 -28.38
CA LYS A 297 4.17 -9.74 -29.21
C LYS A 297 4.45 -9.25 -30.60
N LYS A 298 5.41 -9.88 -31.27
CA LYS A 298 5.52 -9.72 -32.73
C LYS A 298 4.26 -10.31 -33.38
N VAL A 299 3.27 -9.46 -33.63
CA VAL A 299 1.98 -9.86 -34.18
C VAL A 299 2.05 -9.79 -35.69
N ARG A 300 1.78 -10.91 -36.37
CA ARG A 300 1.90 -10.98 -37.83
C ARG A 300 0.95 -10.03 -38.56
N ASN A 301 -0.28 -9.96 -38.08
CA ASN A 301 -1.37 -9.17 -38.66
C ASN A 301 -1.52 -7.80 -37.99
N GLU A 302 -0.42 -7.25 -37.46
CA GLU A 302 -0.38 -5.97 -36.76
C GLU A 302 -0.93 -4.83 -37.62
N THR A 303 -0.45 -4.71 -38.86
CA THR A 303 -0.86 -3.63 -39.79
C THR A 303 -2.36 -3.66 -40.09
N GLN A 304 -2.94 -4.86 -40.22
CA GLN A 304 -4.39 -5.06 -40.41
C GLN A 304 -5.17 -4.61 -39.18
N LEU A 305 -4.74 -5.03 -37.99
CA LEU A 305 -5.37 -4.66 -36.72
C LEU A 305 -5.32 -3.14 -36.50
N GLN A 306 -4.16 -2.51 -36.73
CA GLN A 306 -3.99 -1.06 -36.63
C GLN A 306 -4.89 -0.31 -37.62
N TYR A 307 -5.00 -0.79 -38.87
CA TYR A 307 -5.87 -0.19 -39.87
C TYR A 307 -7.36 -0.33 -39.52
N LEU A 308 -7.79 -1.50 -39.06
CA LEU A 308 -9.18 -1.73 -38.65
C LEU A 308 -9.56 -0.83 -37.48
N ALA A 309 -8.76 -0.80 -36.42
CA ALA A 309 -9.01 0.02 -35.24
C ALA A 309 -8.93 1.52 -35.52
N GLY A 310 -7.96 1.94 -36.35
CA GLY A 310 -7.69 3.35 -36.58
C GLY A 310 -8.58 4.00 -37.64
N ALA A 311 -8.89 3.28 -38.72
CA ALA A 311 -9.50 3.87 -39.91
C ALA A 311 -10.89 3.34 -40.25
N LYS A 312 -11.30 2.17 -39.73
CA LYS A 312 -12.55 1.51 -40.13
C LYS A 312 -13.55 1.31 -39.00
N GLN A 313 -13.09 1.13 -37.77
CA GLN A 313 -13.97 1.06 -36.61
C GLN A 313 -14.88 2.29 -36.54
N ALA A 314 -16.18 2.06 -36.43
CA ALA A 314 -17.16 3.13 -36.28
C ALA A 314 -16.93 3.87 -34.96
N LYS A 315 -16.86 5.21 -35.02
CA LYS A 315 -16.47 6.05 -33.87
C LYS A 315 -17.40 5.95 -32.65
N HIS A 316 -18.66 5.59 -32.87
CA HIS A 316 -19.68 5.51 -31.83
C HIS A 316 -19.80 4.11 -31.20
N TYR A 317 -19.04 3.13 -31.69
CA TYR A 317 -19.09 1.75 -31.22
C TYR A 317 -17.73 1.31 -30.70
N GLN A 318 -17.74 0.61 -29.57
CA GLN A 318 -16.54 0.02 -28.99
C GLN A 318 -16.11 -1.23 -29.78
N ILE A 319 -14.81 -1.50 -29.75
CA ILE A 319 -14.25 -2.78 -30.22
C ILE A 319 -14.69 -3.85 -29.21
N LYS A 320 -15.23 -4.97 -29.72
CA LYS A 320 -15.53 -6.13 -28.89
C LYS A 320 -14.41 -7.17 -29.04
N TYR A 321 -14.23 -7.99 -28.04
CA TYR A 321 -13.15 -8.97 -27.94
C TYR A 321 -13.74 -10.37 -27.78
N THR A 322 -13.11 -11.35 -28.41
CA THR A 322 -13.30 -12.77 -28.10
C THR A 322 -12.15 -13.23 -27.23
N LEU A 323 -12.41 -13.98 -26.16
CA LEU A 323 -11.37 -14.57 -25.31
C LEU A 323 -11.07 -16.03 -25.70
N LYS A 324 -10.30 -16.76 -24.87
CA LYS A 324 -9.91 -18.14 -25.14
C LYS A 324 -11.11 -19.05 -25.49
N PRO A 325 -10.92 -20.02 -26.41
CA PRO A 325 -9.66 -20.42 -27.04
C PRO A 325 -9.23 -19.57 -28.25
N LEU A 326 -10.08 -18.65 -28.73
CA LEU A 326 -9.85 -17.87 -29.94
C LEU A 326 -9.80 -16.37 -29.61
N PHE A 327 -8.64 -15.91 -29.15
CA PHE A 327 -8.46 -14.50 -28.84
C PHE A 327 -8.46 -13.64 -30.11
N GLY A 328 -9.34 -12.64 -30.17
CA GLY A 328 -9.48 -11.79 -31.35
C GLY A 328 -10.32 -10.55 -31.10
N PHE A 329 -10.35 -9.71 -32.12
CA PHE A 329 -10.98 -8.40 -32.13
C PHE A 329 -12.13 -8.41 -33.11
N LEU A 330 -13.28 -7.91 -32.70
CA LEU A 330 -14.46 -7.72 -33.52
C LEU A 330 -14.67 -6.22 -33.72
N PHE A 331 -14.46 -5.78 -34.96
CA PHE A 331 -14.66 -4.41 -35.39
C PHE A 331 -16.03 -4.26 -36.03
N PHE A 332 -16.69 -3.14 -35.76
CA PHE A 332 -17.93 -2.75 -36.40
C PHE A 332 -17.65 -1.63 -37.40
N ILE A 333 -18.11 -1.82 -38.64
CA ILE A 333 -17.88 -0.90 -39.75
C ILE A 333 -19.22 -0.61 -40.41
N GLU A 334 -19.58 0.66 -40.49
CA GLU A 334 -20.79 1.10 -41.19
C GLU A 334 -20.47 1.30 -42.68
N GLY A 335 -21.08 0.47 -43.53
CA GLY A 335 -21.08 0.64 -44.99
C GLY A 335 -22.21 1.58 -45.42
N ALA A 336 -22.42 1.78 -46.73
CA ALA A 336 -23.52 2.63 -47.19
C ALA A 336 -24.86 1.92 -47.00
N THR A 337 -24.94 0.68 -47.50
CA THR A 337 -26.18 -0.13 -47.51
C THR A 337 -26.20 -1.22 -46.45
N LYS A 338 -25.01 -1.61 -45.95
CA LYS A 338 -24.83 -2.73 -45.03
C LYS A 338 -24.03 -2.32 -43.80
N ASN A 339 -24.23 -3.06 -42.72
CA ASN A 339 -23.40 -3.02 -41.53
C ASN A 339 -22.46 -4.22 -41.55
N HIS A 340 -21.20 -4.00 -41.24
CA HIS A 340 -20.18 -5.03 -41.34
C HIS A 340 -19.52 -5.31 -40.00
N PHE A 341 -19.35 -6.60 -39.70
CA PHE A 341 -18.61 -7.09 -38.55
C PHE A 341 -17.36 -7.79 -39.04
N CYS A 342 -16.21 -7.25 -38.68
CA CYS A 342 -14.90 -7.75 -39.07
C CYS A 342 -14.24 -8.40 -37.87
N TRP A 343 -14.08 -9.72 -37.89
CA TRP A 343 -13.40 -10.48 -36.84
C TRP A 343 -11.98 -10.83 -37.27
N GLU A 344 -11.01 -10.36 -36.50
CA GLU A 344 -9.59 -10.57 -36.72
C GLU A 344 -8.98 -11.21 -35.47
N LEU A 345 -8.48 -12.45 -35.60
CA LEU A 345 -7.82 -13.15 -34.50
C LEU A 345 -6.39 -12.64 -34.33
N LEU A 346 -5.87 -12.64 -33.11
CA LEU A 346 -4.46 -12.33 -32.89
C LEU A 346 -3.58 -13.38 -33.58
N ASN A 347 -2.61 -12.95 -34.40
CA ASN A 347 -1.75 -13.84 -35.20
C ASN A 347 -2.51 -14.74 -36.20
N SER A 348 -3.62 -14.25 -36.75
CA SER A 348 -4.40 -14.98 -37.77
C SER A 348 -3.71 -15.02 -39.14
N HIS A 349 -4.21 -15.91 -39.99
CA HIS A 349 -3.94 -15.94 -41.44
C HIS A 349 -5.11 -15.41 -42.27
N ALA A 350 -6.20 -15.00 -41.63
CA ALA A 350 -7.38 -14.52 -42.33
C ALA A 350 -8.25 -13.61 -41.45
N THR A 351 -8.87 -12.65 -42.12
CA THR A 351 -9.93 -11.78 -41.61
C THR A 351 -11.29 -12.36 -42.00
N TYR A 352 -12.23 -12.38 -41.07
CA TYR A 352 -13.59 -12.85 -41.30
C TYR A 352 -14.55 -11.66 -41.32
N LEU A 353 -15.41 -11.58 -42.33
CA LEU A 353 -16.32 -10.46 -42.53
C LEU A 353 -17.75 -10.97 -42.64
N TRP A 354 -18.64 -10.45 -41.79
CA TRP A 354 -20.09 -10.62 -41.89
C TRP A 354 -20.74 -9.30 -42.25
N SER A 355 -21.73 -9.32 -43.14
CA SER A 355 -22.41 -8.14 -43.67
C SER A 355 -23.93 -8.30 -43.51
N PHE A 356 -24.54 -7.42 -42.74
CA PHE A 356 -25.98 -7.36 -42.45
C PHE A 356 -26.64 -6.22 -43.23
N ALA A 357 -27.85 -6.43 -43.74
CA ALA A 357 -28.64 -5.34 -44.32
C ALA A 357 -29.06 -4.34 -43.22
N LYS A 358 -28.97 -3.03 -43.51
CA LYS A 358 -29.35 -1.98 -42.55
C LYS A 358 -30.86 -1.87 -42.32
N GLU A 359 -31.64 -2.20 -43.34
CA GLU A 359 -33.04 -1.76 -43.46
C GLU A 359 -34.00 -2.37 -42.42
N ASN A 360 -33.61 -3.45 -41.72
CA ASN A 360 -34.54 -4.21 -40.86
C ASN A 360 -34.03 -4.52 -39.45
N ASN A 361 -32.83 -4.09 -39.05
CA ASN A 361 -32.21 -4.56 -37.79
C ASN A 361 -31.50 -3.45 -37.02
N LEU A 362 -31.84 -3.29 -35.74
CA LEU A 362 -31.05 -2.48 -34.80
C LEU A 362 -29.64 -3.05 -34.69
N VAL A 363 -28.62 -2.18 -34.57
CA VAL A 363 -27.22 -2.62 -34.42
C VAL A 363 -27.04 -3.55 -33.21
N SER A 364 -27.80 -3.33 -32.13
CA SER A 364 -27.81 -4.21 -30.95
C SER A 364 -28.26 -5.65 -31.27
N SER A 365 -29.26 -5.84 -32.14
CA SER A 365 -29.69 -7.18 -32.55
C SER A 365 -28.64 -7.87 -33.43
N GLN A 366 -27.91 -7.09 -34.24
CA GLN A 366 -26.80 -7.60 -35.04
C GLN A 366 -25.62 -8.06 -34.16
N TYR A 367 -25.30 -7.33 -33.09
CA TYR A 367 -24.31 -7.78 -32.09
C TYR A 367 -24.73 -9.08 -31.40
N ALA A 368 -26.00 -9.19 -30.97
CA ALA A 368 -26.51 -10.43 -30.38
C ALA A 368 -26.46 -11.62 -31.34
N ARG A 369 -26.72 -11.37 -32.64
CA ARG A 369 -26.57 -12.38 -33.69
C ARG A 369 -25.11 -12.78 -33.87
N MET A 370 -24.20 -11.81 -33.91
CA MET A 370 -22.75 -12.04 -34.03
C MET A 370 -22.21 -12.85 -32.84
N ASP A 371 -22.71 -12.58 -31.64
CA ASP A 371 -22.34 -13.32 -30.43
C ASP A 371 -22.69 -14.82 -30.57
N ASN A 372 -23.89 -15.14 -31.06
CA ASN A 372 -24.31 -16.51 -31.33
C ASN A 372 -23.50 -17.17 -32.45
N ILE A 373 -23.16 -16.44 -33.51
CA ILE A 373 -22.28 -16.94 -34.58
C ILE A 373 -20.92 -17.33 -34.00
N ILE A 374 -20.34 -16.49 -33.14
CA ILE A 374 -19.04 -16.78 -32.51
C ILE A 374 -19.12 -17.97 -31.55
N LYS A 375 -20.20 -18.11 -30.78
CA LYS A 375 -20.44 -19.32 -29.96
C LYS A 375 -20.46 -20.58 -30.82
N ASN A 376 -21.21 -20.55 -31.91
CA ASN A 376 -21.29 -21.66 -32.85
C ASN A 376 -19.92 -21.96 -33.47
N LEU A 377 -19.13 -20.94 -33.81
CA LEU A 377 -17.76 -21.10 -34.30
C LEU A 377 -16.83 -21.74 -33.28
N LYS A 378 -16.98 -21.42 -31.99
CA LYS A 378 -16.20 -22.04 -30.90
C LYS A 378 -16.53 -23.53 -30.74
N ILE A 379 -17.80 -23.92 -30.94
CA ILE A 379 -18.27 -25.31 -30.79
C ILE A 379 -17.99 -26.15 -32.04
N LEU A 380 -18.42 -25.66 -33.22
CA LEU A 380 -18.35 -26.39 -34.50
C LEU A 380 -16.96 -26.33 -35.14
N GLY A 381 -16.21 -25.26 -34.86
CA GLY A 381 -14.96 -24.93 -35.55
C GLY A 381 -15.17 -24.14 -36.84
N ARG A 382 -14.14 -23.36 -37.20
CA ARG A 382 -14.18 -22.41 -38.34
C ARG A 382 -14.35 -23.08 -39.71
N GLY A 383 -13.79 -24.28 -39.92
CA GLY A 383 -13.92 -25.02 -41.18
C GLY A 383 -15.36 -25.46 -41.42
N ASN A 384 -15.93 -26.16 -40.44
CA ASN A 384 -17.30 -26.64 -40.50
C ASN A 384 -18.33 -25.51 -40.67
N TYR A 385 -18.12 -24.36 -40.03
CA TYR A 385 -18.97 -23.19 -40.24
C TYR A 385 -18.93 -22.70 -41.69
N LYS A 386 -17.74 -22.61 -42.31
CA LYS A 386 -17.61 -22.20 -43.72
C LYS A 386 -18.36 -23.14 -44.65
N ASP A 387 -18.26 -24.45 -44.40
CA ASP A 387 -18.91 -25.46 -45.23
C ASP A 387 -20.44 -25.46 -45.03
N ALA A 388 -20.90 -25.26 -43.79
CA ALA A 388 -22.33 -25.10 -43.48
C ALA A 388 -22.92 -23.84 -44.12
N TYR A 389 -22.19 -22.71 -44.12
CA TYR A 389 -22.62 -21.48 -44.78
C TYR A 389 -22.69 -21.65 -46.30
N LYS A 390 -21.64 -22.22 -46.92
CA LYS A 390 -21.60 -22.49 -48.37
C LYS A 390 -22.71 -23.43 -48.84
N SER A 391 -23.11 -24.38 -47.99
CA SER A 391 -24.22 -25.29 -48.27
C SER A 391 -25.60 -24.71 -47.99
N GLY A 392 -25.70 -23.43 -47.58
CA GLY A 392 -26.96 -22.73 -47.33
C GLY A 392 -27.71 -23.23 -46.09
N LYS A 393 -27.02 -23.92 -45.16
CA LYS A 393 -27.66 -24.49 -43.96
C LYS A 393 -27.76 -23.50 -42.79
N ILE A 394 -26.94 -22.45 -42.79
CA ILE A 394 -26.86 -21.46 -41.72
C ILE A 394 -26.70 -20.06 -42.30
N ASP A 395 -27.21 -19.06 -41.57
CA ASP A 395 -26.96 -17.63 -41.80
C ASP A 395 -27.17 -17.14 -43.24
N VAL A 396 -28.15 -17.72 -43.94
CA VAL A 396 -28.45 -17.40 -45.36
C VAL A 396 -28.93 -15.97 -45.59
N ASP A 397 -29.36 -15.31 -44.51
CA ASP A 397 -29.86 -13.95 -44.47
C ASP A 397 -28.75 -12.88 -44.41
N LEU A 398 -27.48 -13.29 -44.27
CA LEU A 398 -26.33 -12.39 -44.21
C LEU A 398 -25.23 -12.76 -45.22
N GLY A 399 -24.38 -11.79 -45.54
CA GLY A 399 -23.19 -12.02 -46.35
C GLY A 399 -22.02 -12.44 -45.47
N PHE A 400 -21.28 -13.49 -45.84
CA PHE A 400 -20.05 -13.89 -45.16
C PHE A 400 -18.89 -14.07 -46.13
N CYS A 401 -17.72 -13.53 -45.78
CA CYS A 401 -16.50 -13.64 -46.56
C CYS A 401 -15.27 -13.90 -45.66
N THR A 402 -14.27 -14.56 -46.23
CA THR A 402 -12.94 -14.71 -45.61
C THR A 402 -11.89 -14.04 -46.51
N ILE A 403 -11.08 -13.17 -45.93
CA ILE A 403 -9.95 -12.51 -46.59
C ILE A 403 -8.66 -13.11 -46.03
N ASN A 404 -8.00 -13.97 -46.80
CA ASN A 404 -6.72 -14.56 -46.40
C ASN A 404 -5.59 -13.53 -46.49
N HIS A 405 -4.63 -13.62 -45.57
CA HIS A 405 -3.41 -12.82 -45.56
C HIS A 405 -2.35 -13.52 -46.42
N SER A 406 -1.56 -12.78 -47.19
CA SER A 406 -0.46 -13.36 -47.98
C SER A 406 0.65 -13.92 -47.07
N GLN A 407 1.37 -14.94 -47.55
CA GLN A 407 2.36 -15.71 -46.77
C GLN A 407 3.80 -15.19 -46.85
N GLU A 408 4.09 -14.26 -47.75
CA GLU A 408 5.47 -13.87 -48.06
C GLU A 408 5.91 -12.63 -47.27
N LYS A 409 6.78 -12.85 -46.28
CA LYS A 409 7.44 -11.80 -45.48
C LYS A 409 8.26 -10.81 -46.33
N SER A 410 8.61 -11.16 -47.56
CA SER A 410 9.34 -10.29 -48.49
C SER A 410 8.48 -9.20 -49.10
N ASP A 411 7.15 -9.24 -48.93
CA ASP A 411 6.22 -8.36 -49.63
C ASP A 411 5.09 -7.85 -48.70
N GLU A 412 5.38 -7.64 -47.41
CA GLU A 412 4.40 -7.21 -46.40
C GLU A 412 3.61 -5.95 -46.81
N ALA A 413 4.26 -5.01 -47.51
CA ALA A 413 3.61 -3.82 -48.06
C ALA A 413 2.56 -4.16 -49.14
N ASN A 414 2.89 -5.08 -50.06
CA ASN A 414 1.99 -5.53 -51.13
C ASN A 414 0.87 -6.42 -50.59
N GLY A 415 1.18 -7.29 -49.62
CA GLY A 415 0.22 -8.16 -48.94
C GLY A 415 -0.85 -7.38 -48.18
N PHE A 416 -0.44 -6.37 -47.41
CA PHE A 416 -1.38 -5.48 -46.73
C PHE A 416 -2.20 -4.66 -47.72
N TYR A 417 -1.60 -4.13 -48.78
CA TYR A 417 -2.32 -3.37 -49.81
C TYR A 417 -3.40 -4.21 -50.50
N ALA A 418 -3.06 -5.42 -50.94
CA ALA A 418 -4.01 -6.34 -51.58
C ALA A 418 -5.17 -6.70 -50.63
N TRP A 419 -4.86 -6.97 -49.35
CA TRP A 419 -5.85 -7.19 -48.31
C TRP A 419 -6.76 -5.96 -48.12
N LYS A 420 -6.19 -4.75 -48.06
CA LYS A 420 -6.92 -3.50 -47.86
C LYS A 420 -7.85 -3.18 -49.03
N VAL A 421 -7.40 -3.41 -50.27
CA VAL A 421 -8.23 -3.25 -51.48
C VAL A 421 -9.40 -4.22 -51.44
N LYS A 422 -9.15 -5.50 -51.16
CA LYS A 422 -10.20 -6.53 -51.06
C LYS A 422 -11.19 -6.26 -49.92
N LEU A 423 -10.71 -5.79 -48.78
CA LEU A 423 -11.59 -5.38 -47.69
C LEU A 423 -12.48 -4.21 -48.14
N SER A 424 -11.89 -3.18 -48.75
CA SER A 424 -12.63 -1.98 -49.16
C SER A 424 -13.69 -2.27 -50.22
N SER A 425 -13.46 -3.21 -51.14
CA SER A 425 -14.47 -3.62 -52.12
C SER A 425 -15.64 -4.40 -51.53
N LEU A 426 -15.48 -5.00 -50.35
CA LEU A 426 -16.53 -5.77 -49.66
C LEU A 426 -17.35 -4.91 -48.67
N LEU A 427 -16.90 -3.70 -48.36
CA LEU A 427 -17.51 -2.79 -47.38
C LEU A 427 -18.51 -1.78 -48.01
N VAL A 428 -19.01 -2.06 -49.21
CA VAL A 428 -19.95 -1.19 -49.95
C VAL A 428 -21.37 -1.31 -49.39
#